data_AF-A0A448ZGT8-F1
#
_entry.id   AF-A0A448ZGT8-F1
#
_cell.length_a   1.000
_cell.length_b   1.000
_cell.length_c   1.000
_cell.angle_alpha   90.00
_cell.angle_beta   90.00
_cell.angle_gamma   90.00
#
_symmetry.space_group_name_H-M   'P 1'
#
loop_
_entity.id
_entity.type
_entity.pdbx_description
1 polymer ?
#
loop_
_entity_poly.entity_id
_entity_poly.type
_entity_poly.pdbx_seq_one_letter_code
_entity_poly.pdbx_strand_id
1 'polypeptide(L)'
;MVVRMKSPTKSPSVSPAKSPRMLPTNSPTKSPTISPTKRHRGNRRYDPSFVFSAFLVLYGVVFIFSSLRIDLGQPQLEVDREKQQSRAPSQTDIHRNHALWKNGTASTRATTPPQETGIEKHQSGNGGPEENRVRDIIGKKDDAGNTGTKPFLTYRLELDKPYSVTYGPHTRCWIGVETNKWGRKPIHRTGLSKPLSDILNVTAYVKTNLRIISVGDSVGIQFHELLEEALEPPGVTANRTGVDPVLGGGYRTVYQNAWGDHESVSVSAPVHGGGALAAFRMTGLFLKEGEGGKPPNAGPNQTSAAGGWRREHLRQILDHNYTATAVGGSHRRGESTGGTTTQRTDSFDVMIYRIPHGWLPASSITRARLEASMRLARELLGVRTVVVPSLYLNNNVQTMEDLSTMRGTNQMIRELVEASWETSDLPDMLLMDFGAWVDQLTELNARLAGMDTQSNANYTLERLGCAKFSPSIALSCAEAVKPDSCKCTRNVVSRDGMHWCMETIGGRVTAGFACLIQCSLSIEGDKKSRFRSCQQSCNEQFMSLRKASSLLTNHSVSGGALG
;
A
#
# COMPACT_ATOMS: atom_id res chain seq x y z
N MET A 1 31.00 -45.16 39.60
CA MET A 1 31.67 -44.69 38.36
C MET A 1 31.67 -43.18 38.37
N VAL A 2 32.85 -42.53 38.40
CA VAL A 2 32.97 -41.05 38.45
C VAL A 2 33.78 -40.62 37.23
N VAL A 3 33.14 -39.92 36.29
CA VAL A 3 33.79 -39.45 35.06
C VAL A 3 34.35 -38.05 35.28
N ARG A 4 35.68 -37.95 35.27
CA ARG A 4 36.44 -36.72 35.53
C ARG A 4 36.64 -35.95 34.21
N MET A 5 35.81 -34.94 33.95
CA MET A 5 35.99 -34.08 32.77
C MET A 5 37.21 -33.17 32.91
N LYS A 6 37.94 -32.98 31.80
CA LYS A 6 39.17 -32.17 31.73
C LYS A 6 38.85 -30.69 31.45
N SER A 7 39.73 -29.82 31.93
CA SER A 7 39.66 -28.35 31.82
C SER A 7 39.80 -27.84 30.37
N PRO A 8 39.23 -26.68 29.99
CA PRO A 8 39.33 -26.13 28.64
C PRO A 8 40.69 -25.49 28.33
N THR A 9 41.13 -25.61 27.08
CA THR A 9 42.34 -24.97 26.53
C THR A 9 42.14 -23.46 26.38
N LYS A 10 43.14 -22.65 26.77
CA LYS A 10 43.16 -21.19 26.55
C LYS A 10 43.44 -20.86 25.08
N SER A 11 42.61 -20.02 24.47
CA SER A 11 42.92 -19.39 23.17
C SER A 11 43.87 -18.19 23.36
N PRO A 12 44.89 -17.99 22.50
CA PRO A 12 45.79 -16.85 22.60
C PRO A 12 45.15 -15.56 22.08
N SER A 13 45.36 -14.46 22.81
CA SER A 13 45.06 -13.11 22.37
C SER A 13 46.19 -12.59 21.48
N VAL A 14 45.88 -12.19 20.24
CA VAL A 14 46.80 -11.46 19.36
C VAL A 14 46.05 -10.28 18.73
N SER A 15 46.34 -9.07 19.20
CA SER A 15 45.83 -7.82 18.63
C SER A 15 46.66 -7.42 17.40
N PRO A 16 46.06 -7.12 16.22
CA PRO A 16 46.77 -6.52 15.11
C PRO A 16 47.10 -5.04 15.40
N ALA A 17 48.28 -4.61 14.97
CA ALA A 17 48.80 -3.28 15.25
C ALA A 17 48.21 -2.16 14.37
N LYS A 18 48.43 -0.92 14.83
CA LYS A 18 48.13 0.35 14.15
C LYS A 18 48.52 0.34 12.66
N SER A 19 47.60 0.77 11.79
CA SER A 19 47.92 1.21 10.43
C SER A 19 47.99 2.75 10.36
N PRO A 20 48.96 3.35 9.64
CA PRO A 20 49.18 4.79 9.63
C PRO A 20 48.28 5.55 8.64
N ARG A 21 48.10 6.86 8.91
CA ARG A 21 47.50 7.84 7.99
C ARG A 21 48.22 7.89 6.65
N MET A 22 47.49 8.11 5.56
CA MET A 22 47.70 9.26 4.67
C MET A 22 46.39 9.60 3.93
N LEU A 23 45.95 10.86 4.02
CA LEU A 23 44.86 11.43 3.23
C LEU A 23 45.47 12.18 2.04
N PRO A 24 45.01 11.97 0.79
CA PRO A 24 45.37 12.83 -0.32
C PRO A 24 44.54 14.13 -0.28
N THR A 25 45.13 15.22 0.22
CA THR A 25 44.64 16.57 -0.01
C THR A 25 44.89 16.97 -1.47
N ASN A 26 43.84 17.00 -2.30
CA ASN A 26 43.86 17.69 -3.59
C ASN A 26 42.44 18.16 -3.94
N SER A 27 42.16 19.43 -3.67
CA SER A 27 40.93 20.13 -4.08
C SER A 27 41.08 20.65 -5.51
N PRO A 28 40.21 20.26 -6.47
CA PRO A 28 40.21 20.87 -7.79
C PRO A 28 39.38 22.16 -7.78
N THR A 29 40.02 23.29 -7.44
CA THR A 29 39.51 24.62 -7.79
C THR A 29 39.62 24.83 -9.30
N LYS A 30 38.49 24.75 -10.03
CA LYS A 30 38.26 25.43 -11.33
C LYS A 30 36.82 25.27 -11.80
N SER A 31 36.04 26.34 -11.68
CA SER A 31 34.74 26.48 -12.36
C SER A 31 34.95 26.88 -13.82
N PRO A 32 34.40 26.16 -14.81
CA PRO A 32 34.36 26.64 -16.19
C PRO A 32 33.10 27.46 -16.43
N THR A 33 33.23 28.79 -16.49
CA THR A 33 32.17 29.67 -17.00
C THR A 33 31.99 29.43 -18.50
N ILE A 34 30.93 28.73 -18.90
CA ILE A 34 30.54 28.58 -20.31
C ILE A 34 29.29 29.42 -20.56
N SER A 35 29.45 30.50 -21.31
CA SER A 35 28.35 31.36 -21.76
C SER A 35 27.45 30.62 -22.78
N PRO A 36 26.13 30.90 -22.82
CA PRO A 36 25.21 30.13 -23.66
C PRO A 36 25.32 30.48 -25.15
N THR A 37 25.80 29.55 -25.97
CA THR A 37 25.78 29.66 -27.43
C THR A 37 24.36 29.50 -27.98
N LYS A 38 23.99 30.36 -28.94
CA LYS A 38 22.64 30.44 -29.52
C LYS A 38 22.18 29.11 -30.12
N ARG A 39 20.97 28.68 -29.74
CA ARG A 39 20.34 27.44 -30.24
C ARG A 39 19.83 27.64 -31.68
N HIS A 40 20.48 27.03 -32.67
CA HIS A 40 19.93 26.96 -34.04
C HIS A 40 18.70 26.05 -34.09
N ARG A 41 17.57 26.57 -34.62
CA ARG A 41 16.40 25.75 -34.99
C ARG A 41 16.70 24.97 -36.28
N GLY A 42 17.20 23.75 -36.15
CA GLY A 42 17.29 22.79 -37.26
C GLY A 42 15.96 22.07 -37.48
N ASN A 43 15.24 22.44 -38.54
CA ASN A 43 13.90 21.90 -38.83
C ASN A 43 14.01 20.58 -39.62
N ARG A 44 14.22 19.43 -38.95
CA ARG A 44 14.14 18.10 -39.60
C ARG A 44 12.70 17.61 -39.60
N ARG A 45 12.07 17.58 -40.78
CA ARG A 45 10.81 16.85 -41.00
C ARG A 45 11.06 15.36 -40.83
N TYR A 46 10.17 14.70 -40.09
CA TYR A 46 10.16 13.24 -39.93
C TYR A 46 9.36 12.65 -41.10
N ASP A 47 9.95 11.71 -41.84
CA ASP A 47 9.25 11.02 -42.94
C ASP A 47 8.70 9.68 -42.43
N PRO A 48 7.38 9.51 -42.31
CA PRO A 48 6.78 8.28 -41.76
C PRO A 48 6.79 7.10 -42.74
N SER A 49 7.11 7.31 -44.03
CA SER A 49 6.99 6.28 -45.07
C SER A 49 7.97 5.11 -44.90
N PHE A 50 9.15 5.34 -44.31
CA PHE A 50 10.20 4.31 -44.18
C PHE A 50 9.94 3.28 -43.07
N VAL A 51 9.07 3.60 -42.09
CA VAL A 51 8.78 2.68 -40.97
C VAL A 51 7.73 1.63 -41.35
N PHE A 52 6.78 1.98 -42.22
CA PHE A 52 5.68 1.10 -42.58
C PHE A 52 6.10 -0.11 -43.43
N SER A 53 7.06 0.06 -44.32
CA SER A 53 7.58 -1.00 -45.20
C SER A 53 8.34 -2.09 -44.43
N ALA A 54 9.08 -1.74 -43.37
CA ALA A 54 9.78 -2.71 -42.54
C ALA A 54 8.83 -3.64 -41.75
N PHE A 55 7.68 -3.13 -41.30
CA PHE A 55 6.71 -3.93 -40.54
C PHE A 55 5.97 -4.97 -41.39
N LEU A 56 5.66 -4.66 -42.66
CA LEU A 56 4.98 -5.60 -43.55
C LEU A 56 5.86 -6.81 -43.91
N VAL A 57 7.18 -6.60 -44.10
CA VAL A 57 8.12 -7.69 -44.38
C VAL A 57 8.24 -8.65 -43.19
N LEU A 58 8.32 -8.14 -41.96
CA LEU A 58 8.37 -9.01 -40.77
C LEU A 58 7.09 -9.85 -40.59
N TYR A 59 5.91 -9.25 -40.80
CA TYR A 59 4.64 -9.99 -40.68
C TYR A 59 4.48 -11.08 -41.75
N GLY A 60 4.93 -10.84 -42.98
CA GLY A 60 4.92 -11.85 -44.04
C GLY A 60 5.74 -13.10 -43.69
N VAL A 61 6.93 -12.93 -43.12
CA VAL A 61 7.80 -14.04 -42.72
C VAL A 61 7.16 -14.88 -41.60
N VAL A 62 6.58 -14.25 -40.58
CA VAL A 62 5.93 -14.96 -39.46
C VAL A 62 4.72 -15.79 -39.94
N PHE A 63 3.96 -15.29 -40.92
CA PHE A 63 2.79 -16.00 -41.45
C PHE A 63 3.15 -17.25 -42.27
N ILE A 64 4.27 -17.20 -42.99
CA ILE A 64 4.79 -18.36 -43.74
C ILE A 64 5.25 -19.48 -42.78
N PHE A 65 5.96 -19.15 -41.71
CA PHE A 65 6.42 -20.16 -40.74
C PHE A 65 5.31 -20.77 -39.88
N SER A 66 4.21 -20.05 -39.62
CA SER A 66 3.06 -20.57 -38.87
C SER A 66 2.11 -21.44 -39.70
N SER A 67 2.28 -21.48 -41.02
CA SER A 67 1.46 -22.29 -41.95
C SER A 67 2.01 -23.70 -42.21
N LEU A 68 3.23 -24.01 -41.75
CA LEU A 68 3.86 -25.33 -41.90
C LEU A 68 3.70 -26.17 -40.62
N ARG A 69 2.54 -26.81 -40.45
CA ARG A 69 2.39 -27.92 -39.49
C ARG A 69 2.91 -29.21 -40.11
N ILE A 70 4.05 -29.68 -39.62
CA ILE A 70 4.49 -31.06 -39.83
C ILE A 70 3.77 -31.92 -38.78
N ASP A 71 3.03 -32.92 -39.25
CA ASP A 71 2.26 -33.82 -38.40
C ASP A 71 3.19 -34.90 -37.83
N LEU A 72 3.41 -34.87 -36.51
CA LEU A 72 4.16 -35.89 -35.77
C LEU A 72 3.25 -36.44 -34.69
N GLY A 73 2.68 -37.62 -34.95
CA GLY A 73 1.70 -38.25 -34.08
C GLY A 73 2.24 -38.59 -32.69
N GLN A 74 1.40 -38.38 -31.67
CA GLN A 74 1.65 -38.90 -30.32
C GLN A 74 0.90 -40.24 -30.10
N PRO A 75 1.49 -41.17 -29.33
CA PRO A 75 0.83 -42.43 -28.97
C PRO A 75 -0.26 -42.21 -27.92
N GLN A 76 -1.29 -43.05 -27.94
CA GLN A 76 -2.31 -43.09 -26.88
C GLN A 76 -1.69 -43.59 -25.56
N LEU A 77 -2.14 -43.01 -24.45
CA LEU A 77 -1.91 -43.51 -23.11
C LEU A 77 -3.27 -43.83 -22.49
N GLU A 78 -3.51 -45.12 -22.31
CA GLU A 78 -4.74 -45.71 -21.78
C GLU A 78 -4.76 -45.55 -20.25
N VAL A 79 -5.88 -45.10 -19.69
CA VAL A 79 -6.06 -44.93 -18.24
C VAL A 79 -7.35 -45.58 -17.82
N ASP A 80 -7.23 -46.61 -16.99
CA ASP A 80 -8.35 -47.41 -16.49
C ASP A 80 -9.33 -46.61 -15.64
N ARG A 81 -10.61 -46.93 -15.80
CA ARG A 81 -11.73 -46.25 -15.16
C ARG A 81 -12.43 -47.17 -14.17
N GLU A 82 -11.98 -47.16 -12.92
CA GLU A 82 -12.60 -47.95 -11.86
C GLU A 82 -13.87 -47.28 -11.28
N LYS A 83 -14.82 -48.10 -10.82
CA LYS A 83 -16.18 -47.69 -10.44
C LYS A 83 -16.22 -47.19 -8.99
N GLN A 84 -16.94 -46.10 -8.75
CA GLN A 84 -17.64 -45.92 -7.47
C GLN A 84 -19.11 -45.56 -7.68
N GLN A 85 -19.96 -46.17 -6.84
CA GLN A 85 -21.40 -46.26 -7.01
C GLN A 85 -22.15 -45.21 -6.19
N SER A 86 -23.30 -44.80 -6.71
CA SER A 86 -24.27 -43.87 -6.12
C SER A 86 -24.79 -44.29 -4.74
N ARG A 87 -24.95 -43.31 -3.84
CA ARG A 87 -26.03 -43.28 -2.84
C ARG A 87 -26.55 -41.85 -2.64
N ALA A 88 -27.86 -41.66 -2.86
CA ALA A 88 -28.59 -40.46 -2.50
C ALA A 88 -29.43 -40.73 -1.23
N PRO A 89 -29.69 -39.73 -0.37
CA PRO A 89 -30.74 -39.79 0.65
C PRO A 89 -32.08 -39.25 0.12
N SER A 90 -33.18 -39.82 0.63
CA SER A 90 -34.57 -39.53 0.22
C SER A 90 -35.19 -38.30 0.88
N GLN A 91 -36.15 -37.68 0.20
CA GLN A 91 -37.17 -36.84 0.83
C GLN A 91 -38.18 -37.68 1.63
N THR A 92 -38.56 -37.22 2.82
CA THR A 92 -39.90 -37.41 3.40
C THR A 92 -40.22 -36.33 4.43
N ASP A 93 -41.32 -35.61 4.18
CA ASP A 93 -42.31 -35.00 5.09
C ASP A 93 -41.94 -34.52 6.50
N ILE A 94 -42.13 -33.21 6.73
CA ILE A 94 -42.96 -32.73 7.84
C ILE A 94 -43.95 -31.66 7.32
N HIS A 95 -45.22 -31.82 7.68
CA HIS A 95 -46.35 -30.97 7.30
C HIS A 95 -46.61 -29.83 8.33
N ARG A 96 -47.34 -28.80 7.85
CA ARG A 96 -48.33 -27.92 8.52
C ARG A 96 -47.96 -26.50 9.00
N ASN A 97 -48.83 -25.59 8.52
CA ASN A 97 -49.30 -24.32 9.10
C ASN A 97 -48.31 -23.12 9.08
N HIS A 98 -48.71 -21.87 8.87
CA HIS A 98 -50.05 -21.24 8.85
C HIS A 98 -50.26 -20.33 7.62
N ALA A 99 -51.51 -20.00 7.31
CA ALA A 99 -51.91 -19.15 6.16
C ALA A 99 -52.28 -17.70 6.57
N LEU A 100 -52.55 -16.86 5.55
CA LEU A 100 -53.19 -15.51 5.58
C LEU A 100 -52.28 -14.36 6.07
N TRP A 101 -51.90 -13.40 5.23
CA TRP A 101 -52.77 -12.31 4.77
C TRP A 101 -52.39 -11.77 3.37
N LYS A 102 -53.34 -11.12 2.69
CA LYS A 102 -53.17 -10.44 1.39
C LYS A 102 -53.82 -9.06 1.41
N ASN A 103 -53.27 -8.15 0.61
CA ASN A 103 -53.83 -6.88 0.13
C ASN A 103 -53.94 -5.70 1.14
N GLY A 104 -53.45 -4.54 0.67
CA GLY A 104 -53.67 -3.21 1.25
C GLY A 104 -53.29 -2.16 0.21
N THR A 105 -54.29 -1.54 -0.42
CA THR A 105 -54.14 -0.62 -1.56
C THR A 105 -53.78 0.81 -1.16
N ALA A 106 -53.28 1.57 -2.13
CA ALA A 106 -52.89 2.98 -1.97
C ALA A 106 -54.05 3.92 -1.59
N SER A 107 -53.71 5.03 -0.92
CA SER A 107 -54.53 6.25 -0.92
C SER A 107 -53.67 7.50 -0.76
N THR A 108 -53.94 8.51 -1.57
CA THR A 108 -53.28 9.82 -1.58
C THR A 108 -54.03 10.85 -0.73
N ARG A 109 -53.33 11.65 0.07
CA ARG A 109 -53.75 13.05 0.28
C ARG A 109 -52.62 13.96 0.74
N ALA A 110 -52.55 15.14 0.13
CA ALA A 110 -51.73 16.25 0.60
C ALA A 110 -52.62 17.26 1.33
N THR A 111 -52.12 17.85 2.42
CA THR A 111 -52.65 19.10 2.99
C THR A 111 -51.56 19.81 3.80
N THR A 112 -51.55 21.14 3.72
CA THR A 112 -50.62 22.09 4.35
C THR A 112 -51.36 23.44 4.50
N PRO A 113 -50.95 24.37 5.38
CA PRO A 113 -50.69 24.29 6.81
C PRO A 113 -51.82 25.02 7.60
N PRO A 114 -51.58 25.43 8.87
CA PRO A 114 -51.54 26.88 9.12
C PRO A 114 -50.39 27.35 10.04
N GLN A 115 -50.19 28.67 10.08
CA GLN A 115 -49.21 29.40 10.91
C GLN A 115 -49.71 29.66 12.35
N GLU A 116 -48.74 30.09 13.19
CA GLU A 116 -48.89 30.89 14.43
C GLU A 116 -49.43 30.20 15.70
N THR A 117 -49.08 30.60 16.92
CA THR A 117 -48.25 31.73 17.44
C THR A 117 -47.45 31.29 18.69
N GLY A 118 -46.42 32.03 19.12
CA GLY A 118 -46.17 32.21 20.58
C GLY A 118 -44.80 31.84 21.16
N ILE A 119 -44.06 32.89 21.53
CA ILE A 119 -42.90 32.99 22.43
C ILE A 119 -43.04 32.15 23.72
N GLU A 120 -41.98 31.43 24.13
CA GLU A 120 -41.48 31.53 25.51
C GLU A 120 -39.98 31.19 25.64
N LYS A 121 -39.27 31.94 26.49
CA LYS A 121 -37.85 31.75 26.78
C LYS A 121 -37.70 30.88 28.02
N HIS A 122 -37.12 29.68 27.88
CA HIS A 122 -36.50 28.99 29.01
C HIS A 122 -34.99 28.90 28.84
N GLN A 123 -34.28 29.72 29.62
CA GLN A 123 -32.89 29.42 29.96
C GLN A 123 -32.90 28.22 30.92
N SER A 124 -32.32 27.10 30.48
CA SER A 124 -31.88 26.04 31.37
C SER A 124 -30.54 25.54 30.84
N GLY A 125 -29.48 25.77 31.61
CA GLY A 125 -28.15 25.29 31.26
C GLY A 125 -28.06 23.80 31.53
N ASN A 126 -27.83 23.00 30.49
CA ASN A 126 -27.35 21.63 30.62
C ASN A 126 -26.04 21.51 29.84
N GLY A 127 -24.95 21.22 30.54
CA GLY A 127 -23.68 20.89 29.91
C GLY A 127 -23.83 19.57 29.14
N GLY A 128 -23.75 19.63 27.82
CA GLY A 128 -23.83 18.44 26.97
C GLY A 128 -22.59 17.57 27.10
N PRO A 129 -22.71 16.26 27.41
CA PRO A 129 -21.59 15.33 27.40
C PRO A 129 -21.31 14.85 25.96
N GLU A 130 -20.90 15.76 25.07
CA GLU A 130 -20.64 15.46 23.65
C GLU A 130 -19.13 15.30 23.30
N GLU A 131 -18.29 15.00 24.29
CA GLU A 131 -16.83 14.88 24.11
C GLU A 131 -16.31 13.42 24.13
N ASN A 132 -17.19 12.42 24.27
CA ASN A 132 -16.84 11.00 24.37
C ASN A 132 -17.10 10.19 23.07
N ARG A 133 -16.83 10.77 21.89
CA ARG A 133 -16.95 10.07 20.59
C ARG A 133 -15.64 9.67 19.91
N VAL A 134 -14.50 9.97 20.51
CA VAL A 134 -13.26 9.24 20.19
C VAL A 134 -13.33 7.89 20.90
N ARG A 135 -13.92 6.88 20.23
CA ARG A 135 -13.65 5.49 20.59
C ARG A 135 -12.20 5.22 20.21
N ASP A 136 -11.35 5.48 21.19
CA ASP A 136 -9.95 5.16 21.21
C ASP A 136 -9.82 3.63 21.06
N ILE A 137 -9.71 3.16 19.80
CA ILE A 137 -9.35 1.78 19.49
C ILE A 137 -7.83 1.69 19.70
N ILE A 138 -7.42 1.81 20.97
CA ILE A 138 -6.02 1.99 21.33
C ILE A 138 -5.27 0.70 21.10
N GLY A 139 -4.31 0.73 20.18
CA GLY A 139 -3.21 -0.22 20.16
C GLY A 139 -2.32 -0.03 21.38
N LYS A 140 -2.75 -0.56 22.54
CA LYS A 140 -2.21 -0.38 23.90
C LYS A 140 -2.10 1.07 24.38
N LYS A 141 -2.64 1.32 25.58
CA LYS A 141 -2.49 2.57 26.35
C LYS A 141 -1.02 3.01 26.36
N ASP A 142 -0.74 4.28 26.09
CA ASP A 142 0.64 4.81 26.08
C ASP A 142 1.36 4.46 27.39
N ASP A 143 2.34 3.55 27.30
CA ASP A 143 3.23 3.19 28.41
C ASP A 143 4.17 4.37 28.69
N ALA A 144 3.66 5.38 29.41
CA ALA A 144 4.35 6.64 29.72
C ALA A 144 5.66 6.50 30.51
N GLY A 145 6.04 5.27 30.90
CA GLY A 145 7.33 4.92 31.49
C GLY A 145 8.37 4.35 30.52
N ASN A 146 8.07 4.19 29.22
CA ASN A 146 9.06 3.71 28.26
C ASN A 146 10.12 4.80 27.99
N THR A 147 11.39 4.48 28.25
CA THR A 147 12.53 5.42 28.27
C THR A 147 13.02 5.86 26.87
N GLY A 148 12.13 5.86 25.87
CA GLY A 148 12.43 6.20 24.47
C GLY A 148 13.30 5.20 23.70
N THR A 149 13.98 4.28 24.40
CA THR A 149 14.96 3.35 23.81
C THR A 149 14.39 2.02 23.33
N LYS A 150 13.26 1.54 23.87
CA LYS A 150 12.61 0.33 23.36
C LYS A 150 11.83 0.65 22.08
N PRO A 151 11.92 -0.19 21.03
CA PRO A 151 11.08 -0.08 19.84
C PRO A 151 9.59 -0.01 20.21
N PHE A 152 8.87 1.00 19.71
CA PHE A 152 7.44 1.16 19.93
C PHE A 152 6.76 1.70 18.67
N LEU A 153 5.49 1.34 18.49
CA LEU A 153 4.57 2.00 17.58
C LEU A 153 3.21 2.07 18.24
N THR A 154 2.64 3.28 18.31
CA THR A 154 1.24 3.51 18.66
C THR A 154 0.54 4.21 17.50
N TYR A 155 -0.77 4.01 17.39
CA TYR A 155 -1.59 4.66 16.37
C TYR A 155 -2.98 4.98 16.92
N ARG A 156 -3.58 6.05 16.39
CA ARG A 156 -4.91 6.55 16.75
C ARG A 156 -5.73 6.75 15.49
N LEU A 157 -7.02 6.48 15.57
CA LEU A 157 -7.96 6.62 14.46
C LEU A 157 -8.96 7.74 14.77
N GLU A 158 -9.23 8.58 13.78
CA GLU A 158 -10.39 9.48 13.77
C GLU A 158 -11.35 8.99 12.68
N LEU A 159 -12.50 8.49 13.11
CA LEU A 159 -13.59 8.04 12.24
C LEU A 159 -14.41 9.24 11.75
N ASP A 160 -15.16 9.05 10.67
CA ASP A 160 -15.97 10.06 9.96
C ASP A 160 -15.19 11.28 9.45
N LYS A 161 -13.85 11.24 9.55
CA LYS A 161 -12.93 12.29 9.10
C LYS A 161 -12.24 11.86 7.80
N PRO A 162 -12.52 12.50 6.65
CA PRO A 162 -11.82 12.21 5.41
C PRO A 162 -10.34 12.57 5.56
N TYR A 163 -9.47 11.80 4.93
CA TYR A 163 -8.02 11.95 4.99
C TYR A 163 -7.62 13.19 4.18
N SER A 164 -7.64 14.36 4.83
CA SER A 164 -7.57 15.68 4.17
C SER A 164 -6.16 16.23 3.99
N VAL A 165 -5.15 15.52 4.48
CA VAL A 165 -3.74 15.79 4.19
C VAL A 165 -3.30 14.75 3.12
N THR A 166 -2.35 15.14 2.28
CA THR A 166 -1.74 14.29 1.22
C THR A 166 -0.62 15.08 0.58
N TYR A 167 0.63 14.63 0.69
CA TYR A 167 1.79 15.45 0.31
C TYR A 167 2.10 15.54 -1.19
N GLY A 168 1.54 14.65 -2.02
CA GLY A 168 1.71 14.71 -3.47
C GLY A 168 0.48 15.25 -4.22
N PRO A 169 0.61 16.23 -5.14
CA PRO A 169 -0.43 16.46 -6.16
C PRO A 169 -0.59 15.25 -7.10
N HIS A 170 0.32 14.27 -7.03
CA HIS A 170 0.27 13.02 -7.78
C HIS A 170 -0.56 11.92 -7.09
N THR A 171 -0.71 11.96 -5.77
CA THR A 171 -1.43 10.95 -4.96
C THR A 171 -2.85 11.35 -4.59
N ARG A 172 -3.17 12.66 -4.70
CA ARG A 172 -4.54 13.19 -4.65
C ARG A 172 -5.37 12.83 -5.89
N CYS A 173 -6.65 12.52 -5.70
CA CYS A 173 -7.69 12.49 -6.73
C CYS A 173 -8.73 13.60 -6.49
N TRP A 174 -8.39 14.84 -6.89
CA TRP A 174 -9.28 15.99 -6.73
C TRP A 174 -10.69 15.75 -7.29
N ILE A 175 -11.72 16.14 -6.53
CA ILE A 175 -13.13 16.16 -6.94
C ILE A 175 -13.34 17.27 -7.99
N GLY A 176 -14.23 17.06 -8.95
CA GLY A 176 -14.47 18.00 -10.03
C GLY A 176 -13.62 17.67 -11.26
N VAL A 177 -13.10 18.70 -11.95
CA VAL A 177 -12.47 18.56 -13.28
C VAL A 177 -10.95 18.65 -13.20
N GLU A 178 -10.27 17.52 -13.44
CA GLU A 178 -8.83 17.49 -13.73
C GLU A 178 -8.59 17.46 -15.24
N THR A 179 -7.72 18.32 -15.77
CA THR A 179 -7.02 17.98 -17.02
C THR A 179 -6.04 16.86 -16.71
N ASN A 180 -6.06 15.77 -17.49
CA ASN A 180 -5.07 14.72 -17.27
C ASN A 180 -3.64 15.24 -17.54
N LYS A 181 -2.63 14.58 -16.96
CA LYS A 181 -1.21 14.95 -17.10
C LYS A 181 -0.66 14.96 -18.55
N TRP A 182 -1.47 14.56 -19.52
CA TRP A 182 -1.17 14.56 -20.94
C TRP A 182 -1.90 15.68 -21.72
N GLY A 183 -2.60 16.59 -21.02
CA GLY A 183 -3.34 17.72 -21.59
C GLY A 183 -4.56 17.33 -22.42
N ARG A 184 -5.04 16.08 -22.32
CA ARG A 184 -6.01 15.49 -23.25
C ARG A 184 -7.31 15.10 -22.55
N LYS A 185 -8.18 16.10 -22.41
CA LYS A 185 -9.57 16.07 -21.92
C LYS A 185 -9.73 16.18 -20.39
N PRO A 186 -10.80 16.85 -19.92
CA PRO A 186 -11.20 16.86 -18.52
C PRO A 186 -11.64 15.46 -18.05
N ILE A 187 -11.23 15.11 -16.85
CA ILE A 187 -11.69 13.95 -16.08
C ILE A 187 -12.57 14.51 -14.96
N HIS A 188 -13.85 14.13 -14.94
CA HIS A 188 -14.76 14.47 -13.86
C HIS A 188 -14.64 13.42 -12.75
N ARG A 189 -14.55 13.85 -11.48
CA ARG A 189 -14.70 12.99 -10.29
C ARG A 189 -15.88 13.41 -9.42
N THR A 190 -16.63 12.42 -8.96
CA THR A 190 -17.63 12.59 -7.88
C THR A 190 -16.99 12.31 -6.52
N GLY A 191 -17.55 12.89 -5.46
CA GLY A 191 -17.22 12.46 -4.10
C GLY A 191 -17.64 11.00 -3.85
N LEU A 192 -17.25 10.48 -2.68
CA LEU A 192 -17.69 9.16 -2.23
C LEU A 192 -19.21 9.08 -2.12
N SER A 193 -19.78 7.95 -2.54
CA SER A 193 -21.14 7.58 -2.17
C SER A 193 -21.20 7.27 -0.67
N LYS A 194 -22.36 7.47 -0.04
CA LYS A 194 -22.52 7.28 1.41
C LYS A 194 -21.99 5.92 1.92
N PRO A 195 -22.31 4.76 1.30
CA PRO A 195 -21.80 3.47 1.76
C PRO A 195 -20.27 3.33 1.72
N LEU A 196 -19.60 4.10 0.84
CA LEU A 196 -18.14 4.13 0.80
C LEU A 196 -17.58 5.18 1.79
N SER A 197 -18.19 6.36 1.95
CA SER A 197 -17.73 7.36 2.93
C SER A 197 -17.79 6.82 4.36
N ASP A 198 -18.89 6.14 4.70
CA ASP A 198 -19.11 5.55 6.03
C ASP A 198 -18.06 4.45 6.37
N ILE A 199 -17.37 3.91 5.35
CA ILE A 199 -16.32 2.90 5.49
C ILE A 199 -14.91 3.51 5.43
N LEU A 200 -14.72 4.51 4.56
CA LEU A 200 -13.41 5.02 4.11
C LEU A 200 -13.01 6.35 4.75
N ASN A 201 -13.94 7.12 5.33
CA ASN A 201 -13.64 8.34 6.10
C ASN A 201 -12.97 7.97 7.44
N VAL A 202 -11.71 7.57 7.35
CA VAL A 202 -10.85 7.24 8.48
C VAL A 202 -9.56 8.02 8.30
N THR A 203 -9.16 8.77 9.32
CA THR A 203 -7.82 9.34 9.41
C THR A 203 -7.01 8.57 10.45
N ALA A 204 -5.79 8.15 10.09
CA ALA A 204 -4.89 7.43 10.98
C ALA A 204 -3.66 8.28 11.30
N TYR A 205 -3.35 8.39 12.58
CA TYR A 205 -2.16 9.04 13.12
C TYR A 205 -1.26 7.97 13.72
N VAL A 206 0.04 8.04 13.47
CA VAL A 206 1.04 7.06 13.93
C VAL A 206 2.14 7.79 14.69
N LYS A 207 2.67 7.14 15.73
CA LYS A 207 3.81 7.62 16.52
C LYS A 207 4.75 6.46 16.78
N THR A 208 6.03 6.62 16.44
CA THR A 208 7.02 5.55 16.52
C THR A 208 8.46 6.05 16.62
N ASN A 209 9.31 5.28 17.29
CA ASN A 209 10.77 5.41 17.19
C ASN A 209 11.40 4.41 16.19
N LEU A 210 10.58 3.62 15.48
CA LEU A 210 11.05 2.67 14.48
C LEU A 210 11.65 3.39 13.27
N ARG A 211 12.61 2.71 12.63
CA ARG A 211 13.11 3.07 11.30
C ARG A 211 12.42 2.16 10.29
N ILE A 212 11.57 2.75 9.45
CA ILE A 212 10.71 2.05 8.48
C ILE A 212 11.22 2.37 7.07
N ILE A 213 11.30 1.37 6.18
CA ILE A 213 11.58 1.59 4.75
C ILE A 213 10.46 1.02 3.87
N SER A 214 9.90 1.85 3.00
CA SER A 214 8.95 1.43 1.97
C SER A 214 9.68 1.15 0.65
N VAL A 215 9.61 -0.09 0.19
CA VAL A 215 10.29 -0.59 -1.01
C VAL A 215 9.24 -1.11 -2.01
N GLY A 216 9.22 -0.59 -3.23
CA GLY A 216 8.29 -1.05 -4.27
C GLY A 216 8.03 -0.06 -5.40
N ASP A 217 7.01 -0.31 -6.22
CA ASP A 217 6.71 0.51 -7.41
C ASP A 217 6.04 1.86 -7.08
N SER A 218 5.38 2.50 -8.05
CA SER A 218 4.64 3.75 -7.77
C SER A 218 3.63 3.62 -6.64
N VAL A 219 3.02 2.44 -6.47
CA VAL A 219 2.02 2.18 -5.43
C VAL A 219 2.69 1.99 -4.07
N GLY A 220 3.89 1.39 -4.05
CA GLY A 220 4.76 1.37 -2.88
C GLY A 220 5.15 2.79 -2.41
N ILE A 221 5.36 3.72 -3.34
CA ILE A 221 5.59 5.14 -3.01
C ILE A 221 4.32 5.83 -2.52
N GLN A 222 3.13 5.52 -3.07
CA GLN A 222 1.88 6.02 -2.48
C GLN A 222 1.69 5.55 -1.02
N PHE A 223 2.11 4.32 -0.67
CA PHE A 223 2.11 3.84 0.70
C PHE A 223 3.16 4.52 1.60
N HIS A 224 4.31 4.92 1.04
CA HIS A 224 5.30 5.73 1.75
C HIS A 224 4.74 7.11 2.12
N GLU A 225 4.21 7.86 1.14
CA GLU A 225 3.65 9.20 1.35
C GLU A 225 2.54 9.20 2.42
N LEU A 226 1.68 8.17 2.42
CA LEU A 226 0.64 7.96 3.44
C LEU A 226 1.18 7.74 4.86
N LEU A 227 2.26 6.99 4.99
CA LEU A 227 2.87 6.72 6.29
C LEU A 227 3.61 7.94 6.80
N GLU A 228 4.32 8.65 5.92
CA GLU A 228 5.05 9.88 6.24
C GLU A 228 4.14 10.95 6.83
N GLU A 229 2.96 11.12 6.24
CA GLU A 229 1.92 12.02 6.73
C GLU A 229 1.38 11.61 8.09
N ALA A 230 1.03 10.33 8.25
CA ALA A 230 0.53 9.82 9.52
C ALA A 230 1.58 9.92 10.64
N LEU A 231 2.86 9.93 10.27
CA LEU A 231 4.05 10.03 11.11
C LEU A 231 4.57 11.48 11.29
N GLU A 232 3.83 12.49 10.81
CA GLU A 232 4.30 13.88 10.85
C GLU A 232 4.42 14.41 12.30
N PRO A 233 5.53 15.08 12.68
CA PRO A 233 5.69 15.64 14.02
C PRO A 233 4.61 16.68 14.39
N PRO A 234 4.06 16.65 15.62
CA PRO A 234 3.15 17.68 16.12
C PRO A 234 3.79 19.07 16.02
N GLY A 235 3.06 20.02 15.42
CA GLY A 235 3.50 21.40 15.23
C GLY A 235 3.88 21.78 13.80
N VAL A 236 4.23 20.82 12.93
CA VAL A 236 4.51 21.10 11.51
C VAL A 236 3.22 21.46 10.74
N THR A 237 2.08 20.91 11.18
CA THR A 237 0.75 21.15 10.60
C THR A 237 0.12 22.51 10.90
N ALA A 238 0.50 23.18 12.00
CA ALA A 238 -0.27 24.29 12.56
C ALA A 238 -0.23 25.60 11.75
N ASN A 239 0.82 25.82 10.93
CA ASN A 239 1.04 27.07 10.18
C ASN A 239 0.92 26.90 8.64
N ARG A 240 0.16 25.91 8.15
CA ARG A 240 0.07 25.54 6.72
C ARG A 240 -0.75 26.46 5.81
N THR A 241 -0.99 27.72 6.17
CA THR A 241 -1.89 28.62 5.40
C THR A 241 -1.26 29.27 4.15
N GLY A 242 0.03 29.08 3.87
CA GLY A 242 0.61 29.54 2.59
C GLY A 242 2.06 29.13 2.34
N VAL A 243 2.31 28.74 1.08
CA VAL A 243 3.62 28.37 0.49
C VAL A 243 4.24 27.09 1.06
N ASP A 244 4.67 26.20 0.16
CA ASP A 244 5.05 24.80 0.38
C ASP A 244 6.20 24.62 1.42
N PRO A 245 5.91 24.31 2.71
CA PRO A 245 6.93 24.32 3.76
C PRO A 245 7.73 23.01 3.84
N VAL A 246 7.29 21.96 3.12
CA VAL A 246 7.76 20.57 3.28
C VAL A 246 9.24 20.43 2.91
N LEU A 247 9.73 21.25 1.97
CA LEU A 247 11.12 21.27 1.53
C LEU A 247 12.04 22.18 2.37
N GLY A 248 11.47 23.05 3.23
CA GLY A 248 12.24 24.06 3.97
C GLY A 248 12.75 23.61 5.35
N GLY A 249 12.09 22.63 5.98
CA GLY A 249 12.31 22.26 7.38
C GLY A 249 13.41 21.23 7.66
N GLY A 250 14.09 20.70 6.64
CA GLY A 250 15.09 19.64 6.79
C GLY A 250 14.55 18.25 7.19
N TYR A 251 13.25 18.13 7.46
CA TYR A 251 12.58 16.87 7.80
C TYR A 251 12.68 15.82 6.69
N ARG A 252 12.38 16.21 5.43
CA ARG A 252 12.46 15.34 4.25
C ARG A 252 13.71 15.66 3.45
N THR A 253 14.50 14.64 3.12
CA THR A 253 15.62 14.70 2.17
C THR A 253 15.33 13.77 0.99
N VAL A 254 15.27 14.34 -0.21
CA VAL A 254 15.12 13.59 -1.46
C VAL A 254 16.49 13.43 -2.11
N TYR A 255 16.98 12.20 -2.20
CA TYR A 255 18.29 11.88 -2.76
C TYR A 255 18.24 11.66 -4.28
N GLN A 256 17.15 11.09 -4.80
CA GLN A 256 17.03 10.77 -6.23
C GLN A 256 15.57 10.85 -6.71
N ASN A 257 15.38 11.58 -7.81
CA ASN A 257 14.13 11.62 -8.58
C ASN A 257 14.18 10.70 -9.81
N ALA A 258 13.01 10.27 -10.26
CA ALA A 258 12.77 9.40 -11.39
C ALA A 258 11.73 10.04 -12.33
N TRP A 259 11.91 9.85 -13.65
CA TRP A 259 10.93 10.27 -14.67
C TRP A 259 10.46 11.73 -14.57
N GLY A 260 11.38 12.64 -14.26
CA GLY A 260 11.09 14.04 -13.95
C GLY A 260 11.24 14.29 -12.45
N ASP A 261 10.13 14.66 -11.82
CA ASP A 261 9.98 15.08 -10.43
C ASP A 261 9.49 13.96 -9.48
N HIS A 262 9.18 12.76 -9.99
CA HIS A 262 8.70 11.69 -9.12
C HIS A 262 9.82 11.14 -8.24
N GLU A 263 9.69 11.27 -6.93
CA GLU A 263 10.67 10.74 -5.98
C GLU A 263 10.92 9.23 -6.15
N SER A 264 12.15 8.81 -5.85
CA SER A 264 12.57 7.42 -5.91
C SER A 264 13.46 6.98 -4.76
N VAL A 265 14.19 7.89 -4.13
CA VAL A 265 15.00 7.65 -2.94
C VAL A 265 14.86 8.87 -2.04
N SER A 266 14.29 8.71 -0.85
CA SER A 266 14.09 9.77 0.13
C SER A 266 14.12 9.23 1.56
N VAL A 267 14.38 10.12 2.52
CA VAL A 267 14.30 9.87 3.97
C VAL A 267 13.59 11.04 4.64
N SER A 268 12.68 10.74 5.55
CA SER A 268 11.95 11.68 6.37
C SER A 268 12.24 11.38 7.85
N ALA A 269 12.97 12.28 8.53
CA ALA A 269 13.46 12.07 9.88
C ALA A 269 13.79 13.39 10.62
N PRO A 270 13.65 13.46 11.96
CA PRO A 270 12.97 12.48 12.80
C PRO A 270 11.45 12.49 12.55
N VAL A 271 10.83 11.31 12.49
CA VAL A 271 9.37 11.21 12.50
C VAL A 271 8.79 11.42 13.90
N HIS A 272 7.47 11.56 14.01
CA HIS A 272 6.78 11.65 15.30
C HIS A 272 7.09 10.42 16.18
N GLY A 273 7.86 10.63 17.25
CA GLY A 273 8.37 9.57 18.13
C GLY A 273 9.88 9.32 18.03
N GLY A 274 10.57 9.96 17.08
CA GLY A 274 12.04 9.99 16.97
C GLY A 274 12.65 9.02 15.97
N GLY A 275 11.85 8.22 15.27
CA GLY A 275 12.31 7.27 14.25
C GLY A 275 12.63 7.91 12.91
N ALA A 276 12.68 7.09 11.86
CA ALA A 276 12.86 7.55 10.47
C ALA A 276 11.96 6.77 9.51
N LEU A 277 11.56 7.39 8.40
CA LEU A 277 10.86 6.73 7.30
C LEU A 277 11.63 6.94 6.00
N ALA A 278 11.91 5.87 5.24
CA ALA A 278 12.59 5.96 3.95
C ALA A 278 11.74 5.42 2.80
N ALA A 279 11.98 5.93 1.60
CA ALA A 279 11.42 5.44 0.34
C ALA A 279 12.52 4.84 -0.54
N PHE A 280 12.23 3.71 -1.18
CA PHE A 280 13.10 3.11 -2.19
C PHE A 280 12.27 2.52 -3.34
N ARG A 281 12.08 3.31 -4.40
CA ARG A 281 11.23 2.97 -5.53
C ARG A 281 11.88 1.97 -6.48
N MET A 282 11.27 0.82 -6.70
CA MET A 282 11.73 -0.17 -7.68
C MET A 282 10.60 -0.77 -8.52
N THR A 283 10.88 -1.11 -9.78
CA THR A 283 9.91 -1.72 -10.71
C THR A 283 10.11 -3.21 -10.96
N GLY A 284 10.98 -3.86 -10.19
CA GLY A 284 11.11 -5.32 -10.17
C GLY A 284 11.51 -5.79 -8.78
N LEU A 285 11.84 -7.08 -8.63
CA LEU A 285 12.19 -7.64 -7.33
C LEU A 285 13.57 -7.14 -6.84
N PHE A 286 13.72 -7.00 -5.52
CA PHE A 286 14.96 -6.55 -4.86
C PHE A 286 15.99 -7.69 -4.80
N LEU A 287 16.62 -7.96 -5.94
CA LEU A 287 17.49 -9.13 -6.14
C LEU A 287 18.94 -8.75 -6.41
N LYS A 288 19.87 -9.64 -6.08
CA LYS A 288 21.32 -9.39 -6.20
C LYS A 288 21.74 -9.18 -7.65
N GLU A 289 21.15 -9.90 -8.60
CA GLU A 289 21.33 -9.70 -10.04
C GLU A 289 20.69 -8.40 -10.58
N GLY A 290 19.95 -7.66 -9.76
CA GLY A 290 19.50 -6.30 -10.05
C GLY A 290 20.51 -5.22 -9.67
N GLU A 291 21.55 -5.54 -8.90
CA GLU A 291 22.51 -4.55 -8.41
C GLU A 291 23.35 -3.94 -9.54
N GLY A 292 23.48 -2.61 -9.56
CA GLY A 292 24.35 -1.85 -10.45
C GLY A 292 23.87 -1.73 -11.89
N GLY A 293 23.02 -2.65 -12.38
CA GLY A 293 22.66 -2.74 -13.80
C GLY A 293 21.94 -1.50 -14.37
N LYS A 294 20.95 -0.96 -13.64
CA LYS A 294 20.16 0.23 -14.03
C LYS A 294 19.70 0.99 -12.77
N PRO A 295 19.25 2.26 -12.84
CA PRO A 295 18.67 2.94 -11.68
C PRO A 295 17.37 2.28 -11.19
N PRO A 296 16.96 2.49 -9.92
CA PRO A 296 15.79 1.88 -9.25
C PRO A 296 14.49 1.85 -10.09
N ASN A 297 14.23 2.94 -10.80
CA ASN A 297 13.05 3.14 -11.63
C ASN A 297 13.15 2.57 -13.06
N ALA A 298 14.27 2.00 -13.48
CA ALA A 298 14.35 1.37 -14.78
C ALA A 298 13.47 0.12 -14.80
N GLY A 299 12.60 0.02 -15.81
CA GLY A 299 11.70 -1.11 -16.00
C GLY A 299 12.46 -2.45 -15.89
N PRO A 300 11.80 -3.49 -15.33
CA PRO A 300 12.48 -4.70 -14.92
C PRO A 300 13.20 -5.34 -16.11
N ASN A 301 14.37 -5.93 -15.84
CA ASN A 301 15.06 -6.68 -16.87
C ASN A 301 14.15 -7.84 -17.33
N GLN A 302 13.84 -7.90 -18.63
CA GLN A 302 12.91 -8.89 -19.18
C GLN A 302 13.34 -10.33 -18.90
N THR A 303 14.65 -10.60 -18.78
CA THR A 303 15.18 -11.94 -18.50
C THR A 303 15.25 -12.25 -17.01
N SER A 304 15.66 -11.30 -16.16
CA SER A 304 15.87 -11.56 -14.73
C SER A 304 14.77 -11.06 -13.81
N ALA A 305 13.75 -10.33 -14.31
CA ALA A 305 12.65 -9.73 -13.56
C ALA A 305 13.07 -8.94 -12.29
N ALA A 306 14.35 -8.56 -12.22
CA ALA A 306 14.91 -7.71 -11.19
C ALA A 306 14.70 -6.26 -11.61
N GLY A 307 14.37 -5.41 -10.64
CA GLY A 307 14.56 -3.97 -10.82
C GLY A 307 16.06 -3.71 -10.84
N GLY A 308 16.54 -2.84 -11.74
CA GLY A 308 17.89 -2.31 -11.55
C GLY A 308 17.89 -1.50 -10.26
N TRP A 309 18.86 -1.67 -9.36
CA TRP A 309 19.00 -0.83 -8.16
C TRP A 309 20.48 -0.56 -7.87
N ARG A 310 20.77 0.43 -7.01
CA ARG A 310 22.15 0.87 -6.74
C ARG A 310 22.46 0.86 -5.25
N ARG A 311 23.61 0.29 -4.89
CA ARG A 311 24.11 0.27 -3.51
C ARG A 311 24.46 1.66 -2.97
N GLU A 312 24.79 2.62 -3.83
CA GLU A 312 25.06 4.00 -3.40
C GLU A 312 23.76 4.72 -2.95
N HIS A 313 22.63 4.52 -3.63
CA HIS A 313 21.33 4.96 -3.12
C HIS A 313 20.96 4.34 -1.75
N LEU A 314 21.29 3.05 -1.53
CA LEU A 314 21.08 2.43 -0.21
C LEU A 314 22.00 3.04 0.86
N ARG A 315 23.25 3.34 0.52
CA ARG A 315 24.15 4.07 1.42
C ARG A 315 23.62 5.47 1.75
N GLN A 316 23.09 6.21 0.78
CA GLN A 316 22.50 7.54 1.03
C GLN A 316 21.42 7.51 2.12
N ILE A 317 20.53 6.50 2.11
CA ILE A 317 19.48 6.38 3.13
C ILE A 317 19.97 5.81 4.48
N LEU A 318 20.99 4.93 4.48
CA LEU A 318 21.60 4.38 5.72
C LEU A 318 22.59 5.35 6.37
N ASP A 319 23.18 6.25 5.59
CA ASP A 319 24.14 7.27 6.01
C ASP A 319 23.45 8.61 6.33
N HIS A 320 22.12 8.67 6.20
CA HIS A 320 21.31 9.82 6.58
C HIS A 320 21.47 10.10 8.08
N ASN A 321 21.84 11.34 8.41
CA ASN A 321 21.98 11.82 9.78
C ASN A 321 20.88 12.85 10.07
N TYR A 322 20.20 12.71 11.20
CA TYR A 322 19.12 13.59 11.62
C TYR A 322 19.26 13.94 13.11
N THR A 323 18.76 15.10 13.51
CA THR A 323 18.79 15.53 14.91
C THR A 323 17.51 15.08 15.59
N ALA A 324 17.60 14.08 16.47
CA ALA A 324 16.51 13.68 17.34
C ALA A 324 16.59 14.46 18.66
N THR A 325 15.51 15.18 18.98
CA THR A 325 15.28 15.64 20.35
C THR A 325 15.02 14.41 21.22
N ALA A 326 15.83 14.21 22.26
CA ALA A 326 15.56 13.16 23.23
C ALA A 326 14.15 13.40 23.81
N VAL A 327 13.24 12.43 23.64
CA VAL A 327 11.89 12.49 24.23
C VAL A 327 12.06 12.39 25.73
N GLY A 328 12.15 13.55 26.38
CA GLY A 328 12.52 13.67 27.79
C GLY A 328 11.60 12.85 28.66
N GLY A 329 12.15 11.82 29.31
CA GLY A 329 11.43 11.03 30.30
C GLY A 329 10.87 11.97 31.38
N SER A 330 9.56 11.90 31.60
CA SER A 330 8.87 12.86 32.44
C SER A 330 9.39 12.87 33.88
N HIS A 331 9.47 14.07 34.45
CA HIS A 331 9.65 14.34 35.88
C HIS A 331 10.92 13.86 36.59
N ARG A 332 11.98 14.69 36.48
CA ARG A 332 12.39 15.44 37.68
C ARG A 332 12.29 16.94 37.41
N ARG A 333 11.69 17.67 38.34
CA ARG A 333 11.33 19.09 38.21
C ARG A 333 12.55 19.97 38.53
N GLY A 334 13.51 19.97 37.63
CA GLY A 334 14.76 20.73 37.73
C GLY A 334 15.60 20.52 36.48
N GLU A 335 15.73 21.57 35.67
CA GLU A 335 16.80 21.76 34.69
C GLU A 335 16.95 20.65 33.62
N SER A 336 15.89 20.41 32.84
CA SER A 336 15.97 19.60 31.63
C SER A 336 16.69 20.36 30.50
N THR A 337 18.02 20.31 30.47
CA THR A 337 18.80 20.63 29.28
C THR A 337 18.48 19.57 28.21
N GLY A 338 17.52 19.88 27.34
CA GLY A 338 17.05 19.00 26.28
C GLY A 338 18.14 18.73 25.24
N GLY A 339 19.02 17.77 25.52
CA GLY A 339 20.12 17.39 24.65
C GLY A 339 19.61 16.92 23.30
N THR A 340 19.95 17.67 22.25
CA THR A 340 19.81 17.22 20.87
C THR A 340 20.87 16.16 20.59
N THR A 341 20.44 15.02 20.04
CA THR A 341 21.35 13.95 19.63
C THR A 341 21.30 13.77 18.13
N THR A 342 22.46 13.80 17.47
CA THR A 342 22.55 13.41 16.06
C THR A 342 22.48 11.89 15.99
N GLN A 343 21.42 11.39 15.38
CA GLN A 343 21.24 9.98 15.06
C GLN A 343 21.57 9.74 13.59
N ARG A 344 21.96 8.51 13.28
CA ARG A 344 22.16 8.02 11.91
C ARG A 344 21.17 6.88 11.67
N THR A 345 20.61 6.78 10.48
CA THR A 345 19.64 5.72 10.18
C THR A 345 20.25 4.32 10.37
N ASP A 346 21.41 4.04 9.78
CA ASP A 346 22.26 2.82 9.88
C ASP A 346 21.63 1.45 9.51
N SER A 347 20.34 1.26 9.75
CA SER A 347 19.54 0.08 9.51
C SER A 347 18.06 0.43 9.62
N PHE A 348 17.18 -0.44 9.12
CA PHE A 348 15.73 -0.31 9.27
C PHE A 348 15.21 -1.48 10.09
N ASP A 349 14.26 -1.22 10.97
CA ASP A 349 13.64 -2.23 11.82
C ASP A 349 12.54 -2.98 11.05
N VAL A 350 11.82 -2.24 10.20
CA VAL A 350 10.69 -2.71 9.39
C VAL A 350 10.88 -2.34 7.92
N MET A 351 10.60 -3.28 7.00
CA MET A 351 10.38 -3.00 5.59
C MET A 351 8.90 -3.17 5.21
N ILE A 352 8.37 -2.28 4.39
CA ILE A 352 7.09 -2.47 3.70
C ILE A 352 7.42 -2.79 2.24
N TYR A 353 7.20 -4.05 1.83
CA TYR A 353 7.64 -4.54 0.52
C TYR A 353 6.47 -4.72 -0.43
N ARG A 354 6.25 -3.73 -1.30
CA ARG A 354 5.24 -3.79 -2.35
C ARG A 354 5.81 -4.45 -3.61
N ILE A 355 5.40 -5.70 -3.84
CA ILE A 355 5.77 -6.49 -5.02
C ILE A 355 5.28 -5.79 -6.32
N PRO A 356 6.17 -5.46 -7.30
CA PRO A 356 5.83 -4.70 -8.51
C PRO A 356 5.00 -5.44 -9.59
N HIS A 357 3.84 -6.01 -9.25
CA HIS A 357 2.99 -6.76 -10.19
C HIS A 357 2.47 -5.95 -11.40
N GLY A 358 2.45 -4.61 -11.33
CA GLY A 358 2.15 -3.77 -12.52
C GLY A 358 3.29 -3.72 -13.55
N TRP A 359 4.48 -4.22 -13.19
CA TRP A 359 5.70 -4.19 -13.98
C TRP A 359 6.25 -5.59 -14.28
N LEU A 360 5.92 -6.56 -13.44
CA LEU A 360 6.36 -7.95 -13.52
C LEU A 360 5.22 -8.88 -13.96
N PRO A 361 5.45 -9.81 -14.92
CA PRO A 361 4.51 -10.89 -15.14
C PRO A 361 4.43 -11.76 -13.88
N ALA A 362 3.24 -12.19 -13.49
CA ALA A 362 3.01 -12.94 -12.25
C ALA A 362 3.88 -14.21 -12.16
N SER A 363 4.13 -14.89 -13.28
CA SER A 363 5.04 -16.05 -13.39
C SER A 363 6.48 -15.78 -12.96
N SER A 364 6.94 -14.52 -12.97
CA SER A 364 8.28 -14.14 -12.48
C SER A 364 8.34 -13.88 -10.96
N ILE A 365 7.19 -13.83 -10.30
CA ILE A 365 7.04 -13.62 -8.86
C ILE A 365 7.04 -15.00 -8.18
N THR A 366 8.19 -15.69 -8.23
CA THR A 366 8.32 -17.02 -7.63
C THR A 366 8.72 -16.96 -6.16
N ARG A 367 8.36 -17.99 -5.38
CA ARG A 367 8.73 -18.13 -3.96
C ARG A 367 10.23 -17.93 -3.73
N ALA A 368 11.08 -18.65 -4.46
CA ALA A 368 12.55 -18.59 -4.30
C ALA A 368 13.11 -17.17 -4.54
N ARG A 369 12.51 -16.40 -5.45
CA ARG A 369 12.91 -15.02 -5.74
C ARG A 369 12.41 -14.04 -4.68
N LEU A 370 11.23 -14.27 -4.10
CA LEU A 370 10.78 -13.50 -2.94
C LEU A 370 11.67 -13.79 -1.72
N GLU A 371 11.96 -15.06 -1.41
CA GLU A 371 12.89 -15.42 -0.34
C GLU A 371 14.28 -14.78 -0.53
N ALA A 372 14.85 -14.85 -1.74
CA ALA A 372 16.11 -14.18 -2.07
C ALA A 372 16.04 -12.66 -1.85
N SER A 373 14.91 -12.03 -2.18
CA SER A 373 14.70 -10.60 -1.93
C SER A 373 14.66 -10.27 -0.43
N MET A 374 14.03 -11.14 0.38
CA MET A 374 13.95 -10.94 1.83
C MET A 374 15.28 -11.18 2.53
N ARG A 375 16.05 -12.19 2.11
CA ARG A 375 17.44 -12.43 2.57
C ARG A 375 18.33 -11.22 2.25
N LEU A 376 18.27 -10.70 1.02
CA LEU A 376 19.05 -9.53 0.60
C LEU A 376 18.65 -8.25 1.36
N ALA A 377 17.35 -8.05 1.62
CA ALA A 377 16.89 -6.93 2.45
C ALA A 377 17.45 -7.02 3.87
N ARG A 378 17.44 -8.20 4.48
CA ARG A 378 18.03 -8.41 5.80
C ARG A 378 19.55 -8.20 5.81
N GLU A 379 20.26 -8.65 4.77
CA GLU A 379 21.71 -8.44 4.59
C GLU A 379 22.07 -6.95 4.47
N LEU A 380 21.36 -6.19 3.62
CA LEU A 380 21.76 -4.83 3.24
C LEU A 380 21.12 -3.73 4.10
N LEU A 381 19.94 -3.98 4.69
CA LEU A 381 19.15 -2.98 5.41
C LEU A 381 18.97 -3.33 6.90
N GLY A 382 19.37 -4.52 7.34
CA GLY A 382 19.20 -4.99 8.72
C GLY A 382 17.75 -5.33 9.13
N VAL A 383 16.81 -5.36 8.17
CA VAL A 383 15.37 -5.48 8.46
C VAL A 383 15.03 -6.77 9.18
N ARG A 384 14.19 -6.63 10.22
CA ARG A 384 13.74 -7.74 11.07
C ARG A 384 12.30 -8.15 10.79
N THR A 385 11.45 -7.18 10.46
CA THR A 385 10.05 -7.40 10.06
C THR A 385 9.84 -6.93 8.63
N VAL A 386 9.03 -7.66 7.85
CA VAL A 386 8.57 -7.22 6.52
C VAL A 386 7.04 -7.30 6.43
N VAL A 387 6.38 -6.18 6.17
CA VAL A 387 4.95 -6.21 5.81
C VAL A 387 4.82 -6.25 4.28
N VAL A 388 4.10 -7.25 3.77
CA VAL A 388 3.88 -7.49 2.34
C VAL A 388 2.39 -7.27 2.01
N PRO A 389 2.04 -6.23 1.26
CA PRO A 389 0.70 -6.07 0.69
C PRO A 389 0.49 -7.08 -0.45
N SER A 390 -0.57 -7.87 -0.37
CA SER A 390 -0.93 -8.83 -1.43
C SER A 390 -1.20 -8.14 -2.79
N LEU A 391 -1.08 -8.91 -3.87
CA LEU A 391 -1.37 -8.46 -5.21
C LEU A 391 -2.87 -8.19 -5.37
N TYR A 392 -3.22 -7.17 -6.14
CA TYR A 392 -4.58 -6.67 -6.28
C TYR A 392 -4.90 -6.47 -7.77
N LEU A 393 -6.20 -6.49 -8.10
CA LEU A 393 -6.69 -6.26 -9.45
C LEU A 393 -6.26 -4.87 -9.97
N ASN A 394 -5.45 -4.85 -11.03
CA ASN A 394 -4.99 -3.62 -11.66
C ASN A 394 -5.20 -3.67 -13.19
N ASN A 395 -4.60 -2.73 -13.92
CA ASN A 395 -4.72 -2.65 -15.39
C ASN A 395 -3.93 -3.71 -16.16
N ASN A 396 -3.07 -4.47 -15.48
CA ASN A 396 -2.28 -5.54 -16.11
C ASN A 396 -3.02 -6.88 -16.11
N VAL A 397 -4.03 -7.05 -15.25
CA VAL A 397 -4.89 -8.25 -15.18
C VAL A 397 -5.98 -8.13 -16.27
N GLN A 398 -5.71 -8.65 -17.46
CA GLN A 398 -6.58 -8.44 -18.63
C GLN A 398 -7.58 -9.59 -18.83
N THR A 399 -7.25 -10.79 -18.35
CA THR A 399 -8.01 -12.02 -18.55
C THR A 399 -8.36 -12.71 -17.23
N MET A 400 -9.26 -13.69 -17.29
CA MET A 400 -9.55 -14.57 -16.14
C MET A 400 -8.35 -15.47 -15.78
N GLU A 401 -7.47 -15.76 -16.73
CA GLU A 401 -6.21 -16.47 -16.49
C GLU A 401 -5.21 -15.61 -15.70
N ASP A 402 -5.08 -14.32 -16.03
CA ASP A 402 -4.29 -13.37 -15.25
C ASP A 402 -4.82 -13.26 -13.81
N LEU A 403 -6.14 -13.21 -13.64
CA LEU A 403 -6.80 -13.13 -12.32
C LEU A 403 -6.56 -14.41 -11.51
N SER A 404 -6.65 -15.58 -12.16
CA SER A 404 -6.32 -16.88 -11.56
C SER A 404 -4.85 -16.94 -11.12
N THR A 405 -3.93 -16.52 -12.00
CA THR A 405 -2.48 -16.50 -11.75
C THR A 405 -2.12 -15.54 -10.60
N MET A 406 -2.75 -14.36 -10.55
CA MET A 406 -2.60 -13.41 -9.44
C MET A 406 -3.08 -14.02 -8.11
N ARG A 407 -4.22 -14.72 -8.11
CA ARG A 407 -4.74 -15.43 -6.92
C ARG A 407 -3.80 -16.54 -6.46
N GLY A 408 -3.28 -17.35 -7.38
CA GLY A 408 -2.25 -18.36 -7.07
C GLY A 408 -0.97 -17.75 -6.50
N THR A 409 -0.54 -16.60 -7.03
CA THR A 409 0.63 -15.87 -6.52
C THR A 409 0.37 -15.31 -5.11
N ASN A 410 -0.84 -14.82 -4.82
CA ASN A 410 -1.24 -14.40 -3.47
C ASN A 410 -1.25 -15.56 -2.46
N GLN A 411 -1.70 -16.74 -2.88
CA GLN A 411 -1.65 -17.94 -2.04
C GLN A 411 -0.19 -18.34 -1.73
N MET A 412 0.69 -18.33 -2.72
CA MET A 412 2.12 -18.57 -2.51
C MET A 412 2.78 -17.52 -1.59
N ILE A 413 2.41 -16.24 -1.71
CA ILE A 413 2.87 -15.18 -0.79
C ILE A 413 2.42 -15.47 0.65
N ARG A 414 1.16 -15.93 0.85
CA ARG A 414 0.64 -16.30 2.17
C ARG A 414 1.40 -17.49 2.77
N GLU A 415 1.68 -18.52 1.99
CA GLU A 415 2.47 -19.69 2.42
C GLU A 415 3.91 -19.31 2.76
N LEU A 416 4.54 -18.42 2.00
CA LEU A 416 5.86 -17.87 2.31
C LEU A 416 5.85 -17.06 3.62
N VAL A 417 4.82 -16.25 3.83
CA VAL A 417 4.63 -15.49 5.09
C VAL A 417 4.54 -16.44 6.28
N GLU A 418 3.70 -17.48 6.22
CA GLU A 418 3.59 -18.43 7.34
C GLU A 418 4.88 -19.23 7.58
N ALA A 419 5.60 -19.59 6.52
CA ALA A 419 6.88 -20.29 6.63
C ALA A 419 7.97 -19.41 7.28
N SER A 420 7.95 -18.09 7.03
CA SER A 420 8.93 -17.15 7.60
C SER A 420 8.98 -17.17 9.14
N TRP A 421 7.86 -17.51 9.79
CA TRP A 421 7.75 -17.55 11.25
C TRP A 421 8.50 -18.73 11.89
N GLU A 422 8.81 -19.76 11.10
CA GLU A 422 9.52 -20.99 11.53
C GLU A 422 11.00 -20.96 11.13
N THR A 423 11.35 -20.22 10.08
CA THR A 423 12.71 -20.12 9.53
C THR A 423 13.49 -18.96 10.13
N SER A 424 14.73 -19.18 10.57
CA SER A 424 15.56 -18.14 11.20
C SER A 424 16.39 -17.30 10.23
N ASP A 425 16.46 -17.65 8.94
CA ASP A 425 17.20 -16.95 7.88
C ASP A 425 16.40 -15.83 7.20
N LEU A 426 15.07 -15.96 7.15
CA LEU A 426 14.17 -14.90 6.69
C LEU A 426 13.87 -13.88 7.81
N PRO A 427 13.56 -12.62 7.47
CA PRO A 427 12.91 -11.70 8.39
C PRO A 427 11.45 -12.14 8.65
N ASP A 428 10.85 -11.66 9.74
CA ASP A 428 9.47 -11.96 10.08
C ASP A 428 8.51 -11.28 9.13
N MET A 429 7.85 -12.06 8.27
CA MET A 429 6.95 -11.52 7.27
C MET A 429 5.52 -11.42 7.81
N LEU A 430 4.77 -10.42 7.37
CA LEU A 430 3.36 -10.22 7.69
C LEU A 430 2.58 -9.86 6.43
N LEU A 431 1.45 -10.52 6.20
CA LEU A 431 0.58 -10.31 5.05
C LEU A 431 -0.48 -9.25 5.36
N MET A 432 -0.46 -8.14 4.62
CA MET A 432 -1.61 -7.24 4.54
C MET A 432 -2.50 -7.70 3.38
N ASP A 433 -3.76 -8.07 3.66
CA ASP A 433 -4.71 -8.63 2.68
C ASP A 433 -5.33 -7.57 1.74
N PHE A 434 -4.49 -6.64 1.30
CA PHE A 434 -4.82 -5.51 0.43
C PHE A 434 -5.55 -5.93 -0.85
N GLY A 435 -5.12 -7.01 -1.51
CA GLY A 435 -5.79 -7.55 -2.69
C GLY A 435 -7.23 -7.99 -2.44
N ALA A 436 -7.46 -8.74 -1.36
CA ALA A 436 -8.80 -9.20 -1.00
C ALA A 436 -9.72 -8.03 -0.58
N TRP A 437 -9.15 -6.97 0.00
CA TRP A 437 -9.87 -5.73 0.31
C TRP A 437 -10.22 -4.93 -0.95
N VAL A 438 -9.29 -4.82 -1.89
CA VAL A 438 -9.50 -4.18 -3.19
C VAL A 438 -10.58 -4.90 -4.00
N ASP A 439 -10.59 -6.23 -4.02
CA ASP A 439 -11.64 -7.02 -4.68
C ASP A 439 -13.02 -6.67 -4.08
N GLN A 440 -13.14 -6.62 -2.74
CA GLN A 440 -14.39 -6.21 -2.06
C GLN A 440 -14.81 -4.76 -2.36
N LEU A 441 -13.86 -3.81 -2.41
CA LEU A 441 -14.14 -2.41 -2.78
C LEU A 441 -14.59 -2.29 -4.23
N THR A 442 -13.99 -3.07 -5.13
CA THR A 442 -14.34 -3.12 -6.56
C THR A 442 -15.75 -3.69 -6.75
N GLU A 443 -16.10 -4.76 -6.03
CA GLU A 443 -17.45 -5.33 -6.02
C GLU A 443 -18.51 -4.35 -5.51
N LEU A 444 -18.21 -3.65 -4.40
CA LEU A 444 -19.10 -2.65 -3.82
C LEU A 444 -19.29 -1.46 -4.78
N ASN A 445 -18.21 -0.94 -5.37
CA ASN A 445 -18.30 0.15 -6.34
C ASN A 445 -19.07 -0.28 -7.60
N ALA A 446 -18.84 -1.49 -8.12
CA ALA A 446 -19.59 -2.03 -9.26
C ALA A 446 -21.10 -2.09 -9.00
N ARG A 447 -21.52 -2.57 -7.82
CA ARG A 447 -22.95 -2.58 -7.42
C ARG A 447 -23.53 -1.17 -7.35
N LEU A 448 -22.81 -0.23 -6.74
CA LEU A 448 -23.24 1.16 -6.60
C LEU A 448 -23.30 1.89 -7.95
N ALA A 449 -22.44 1.50 -8.89
CA ALA A 449 -22.44 1.98 -10.28
C ALA A 449 -23.56 1.37 -11.14
N GLY A 450 -24.28 0.35 -10.65
CA GLY A 450 -25.37 -0.32 -11.36
C GLY A 450 -24.94 -1.52 -12.22
N MET A 451 -23.75 -2.09 -11.99
CA MET A 451 -23.27 -3.29 -12.70
C MET A 451 -23.84 -4.57 -12.07
N ASP A 452 -24.16 -5.56 -12.90
CA ASP A 452 -24.54 -6.90 -12.43
C ASP A 452 -23.31 -7.67 -11.95
N THR A 453 -23.11 -7.69 -10.62
CA THR A 453 -22.06 -8.47 -9.95
C THR A 453 -22.46 -9.91 -9.63
N GLN A 454 -23.70 -10.32 -9.89
CA GLN A 454 -24.22 -11.64 -9.53
C GLN A 454 -24.20 -12.61 -10.72
N SER A 455 -24.68 -12.17 -11.89
CA SER A 455 -24.77 -13.02 -13.08
C SER A 455 -23.53 -12.94 -13.99
N ASN A 456 -22.77 -11.84 -13.93
CA ASN A 456 -21.62 -11.60 -14.79
C ASN A 456 -20.31 -11.69 -14.00
N ALA A 457 -19.66 -12.87 -14.01
CA ALA A 457 -18.38 -13.09 -13.34
C ALA A 457 -17.23 -12.20 -13.85
N ASN A 458 -17.36 -11.58 -15.02
CA ASN A 458 -16.32 -10.79 -15.68
C ASN A 458 -16.46 -9.27 -15.45
N TYR A 459 -17.38 -8.80 -14.59
CA TYR A 459 -17.60 -7.36 -14.35
C TYR A 459 -16.33 -6.60 -13.95
N THR A 460 -15.38 -7.27 -13.28
CA THR A 460 -14.06 -6.74 -12.90
C THR A 460 -13.12 -6.52 -14.09
N LEU A 461 -13.32 -7.26 -15.19
CA LEU A 461 -12.51 -7.20 -16.40
C LEU A 461 -13.11 -6.28 -17.47
N GLU A 462 -14.33 -5.77 -17.32
CA GLU A 462 -14.91 -4.79 -18.24
C GLU A 462 -14.08 -3.50 -18.24
N ARG A 463 -13.49 -3.15 -19.39
CA ARG A 463 -12.53 -2.05 -19.53
C ARG A 463 -13.09 -0.87 -20.32
N LEU A 464 -12.53 0.31 -20.07
CA LEU A 464 -12.64 1.46 -20.99
C LEU A 464 -11.77 1.24 -22.25
N GLY A 465 -12.09 1.88 -23.38
CA GLY A 465 -11.44 1.55 -24.66
C GLY A 465 -10.22 2.39 -25.06
N CYS A 466 -9.96 3.50 -24.37
CA CYS A 466 -9.19 4.60 -24.95
C CYS A 466 -7.88 4.95 -24.20
N ALA A 467 -7.31 3.97 -23.48
CA ALA A 467 -6.02 4.07 -22.82
C ALA A 467 -5.15 2.85 -23.18
N LYS A 468 -3.81 3.01 -23.16
CA LYS A 468 -2.89 1.86 -23.34
C LYS A 468 -3.02 0.81 -22.23
N PHE A 469 -3.36 1.27 -21.02
CA PHE A 469 -3.61 0.45 -19.85
C PHE A 469 -5.02 0.80 -19.38
N SER A 470 -6.02 0.13 -19.92
CA SER A 470 -7.40 0.50 -19.68
C SER A 470 -7.88 0.11 -18.28
N PRO A 471 -8.38 1.05 -17.48
CA PRO A 471 -8.95 0.74 -16.18
C PRO A 471 -10.21 -0.09 -16.30
N SER A 472 -10.42 -0.91 -15.28
CA SER A 472 -11.68 -1.58 -15.02
C SER A 472 -12.76 -0.54 -14.72
N ILE A 473 -13.93 -0.68 -15.34
CA ILE A 473 -15.09 0.17 -15.10
C ILE A 473 -15.52 0.05 -13.64
N ALA A 474 -15.63 -1.20 -13.15
CA ALA A 474 -15.93 -1.54 -11.76
C ALA A 474 -14.98 -0.90 -10.74
N LEU A 475 -13.70 -0.72 -11.08
CA LEU A 475 -12.70 -0.15 -10.17
C LEU A 475 -12.62 1.38 -10.23
N SER A 476 -12.87 2.00 -11.38
CA SER A 476 -12.50 3.42 -11.62
C SER A 476 -13.63 4.32 -12.10
N CYS A 477 -14.83 3.82 -12.34
CA CYS A 477 -15.99 4.64 -12.72
C CYS A 477 -16.98 4.77 -11.55
N ALA A 478 -17.71 5.88 -11.48
CA ALA A 478 -18.77 6.10 -10.49
C ALA A 478 -20.11 5.51 -10.97
N GLU A 479 -20.29 5.41 -12.28
CA GLU A 479 -21.44 4.87 -12.98
C GLU A 479 -21.04 3.77 -13.98
N ALA A 480 -21.93 2.81 -14.23
CA ALA A 480 -21.75 1.83 -15.28
C ALA A 480 -21.76 2.51 -16.65
N VAL A 481 -20.77 2.18 -17.48
CA VAL A 481 -20.70 2.60 -18.88
C VAL A 481 -20.52 1.37 -19.76
N LYS A 482 -20.83 1.49 -21.05
CA LYS A 482 -20.56 0.40 -22.00
C LYS A 482 -19.05 0.07 -21.99
N PRO A 483 -18.64 -1.21 -22.01
CA PRO A 483 -17.27 -1.59 -22.34
C PRO A 483 -16.75 -0.87 -23.59
N ASP A 484 -15.45 -0.63 -23.62
CA ASP A 484 -14.73 0.17 -24.63
C ASP A 484 -15.07 1.68 -24.68
N SER A 485 -15.92 2.18 -23.77
CA SER A 485 -16.16 3.63 -23.66
C SER A 485 -14.86 4.41 -23.39
N CYS A 486 -14.67 5.56 -24.04
CA CYS A 486 -13.54 6.45 -23.75
C CYS A 486 -13.69 7.26 -22.45
N LYS A 487 -14.90 7.30 -21.88
CA LYS A 487 -15.28 8.22 -20.80
C LYS A 487 -16.20 7.51 -19.81
N CYS A 488 -16.02 7.85 -18.55
CA CYS A 488 -16.99 7.72 -17.45
C CYS A 488 -16.69 8.85 -16.47
N THR A 489 -17.61 9.15 -15.57
CA THR A 489 -17.28 9.90 -14.36
C THR A 489 -16.44 9.00 -13.47
N ARG A 490 -15.36 9.52 -12.91
CA ARG A 490 -14.45 8.74 -12.08
C ARG A 490 -14.95 8.72 -10.64
N ASN A 491 -14.80 7.58 -9.99
CA ASN A 491 -14.86 7.54 -8.53
C ASN A 491 -13.59 8.17 -7.94
N VAL A 492 -13.58 8.34 -6.61
CA VAL A 492 -12.39 8.74 -5.84
C VAL A 492 -11.77 7.55 -5.10
N VAL A 493 -11.93 6.32 -5.59
CA VAL A 493 -11.26 5.13 -5.04
C VAL A 493 -9.94 4.88 -5.78
N SER A 494 -9.99 4.85 -7.12
CA SER A 494 -8.80 4.66 -7.96
C SER A 494 -8.68 5.73 -9.04
N ARG A 495 -7.47 6.28 -9.18
CA ARG A 495 -7.15 7.36 -10.13
C ARG A 495 -7.28 6.92 -11.58
N ASP A 496 -6.74 5.74 -11.87
CA ASP A 496 -6.51 5.23 -13.22
C ASP A 496 -6.57 3.69 -13.31
N GLY A 497 -7.07 3.00 -12.28
CA GLY A 497 -7.14 1.53 -12.20
C GLY A 497 -5.82 0.86 -11.80
N MET A 498 -4.75 1.62 -11.60
CA MET A 498 -3.46 1.13 -11.09
C MET A 498 -3.06 1.87 -9.82
N HIS A 499 -3.21 3.19 -9.79
CA HIS A 499 -2.96 4.06 -8.64
C HIS A 499 -4.24 4.31 -7.84
N TRP A 500 -4.08 4.50 -6.55
CA TRP A 500 -5.16 4.73 -5.59
C TRP A 500 -5.30 6.21 -5.25
N CYS A 501 -6.51 6.60 -4.85
CA CYS A 501 -6.79 7.93 -4.33
C CYS A 501 -6.55 7.90 -2.82
N MET A 502 -5.38 8.39 -2.40
CA MET A 502 -4.88 8.15 -1.05
C MET A 502 -5.57 9.00 0.01
N GLU A 503 -6.14 10.14 -0.36
CA GLU A 503 -7.08 10.92 0.45
C GLU A 503 -8.42 10.21 0.74
N THR A 504 -8.69 9.11 0.05
CA THR A 504 -9.90 8.29 0.26
C THR A 504 -9.58 6.98 0.97
N ILE A 505 -8.59 6.21 0.52
CA ILE A 505 -8.30 4.90 1.13
C ILE A 505 -7.24 4.93 2.24
N GLY A 506 -6.54 6.07 2.39
CA GLY A 506 -5.26 6.21 3.08
C GLY A 506 -5.26 5.80 4.53
N GLY A 507 -6.15 6.38 5.35
CA GLY A 507 -6.16 6.12 6.78
C GLY A 507 -6.40 4.64 7.12
N ARG A 508 -7.16 3.89 6.31
CA ARG A 508 -7.32 2.43 6.50
C ARG A 508 -6.06 1.65 6.12
N VAL A 509 -5.36 2.05 5.06
CA VAL A 509 -4.08 1.45 4.64
C VAL A 509 -3.01 1.69 5.70
N THR A 510 -2.85 2.93 6.14
CA THR A 510 -1.96 3.34 7.23
C THR A 510 -2.27 2.59 8.53
N ALA A 511 -3.55 2.48 8.91
CA ALA A 511 -3.96 1.74 10.11
C ALA A 511 -3.66 0.23 9.99
N GLY A 512 -3.85 -0.36 8.80
CA GLY A 512 -3.48 -1.74 8.50
C GLY A 512 -1.97 -1.99 8.69
N PHE A 513 -1.12 -1.11 8.14
CA PHE A 513 0.32 -1.17 8.36
C PHE A 513 0.68 -1.01 9.84
N ALA A 514 0.14 0.00 10.51
CA ALA A 514 0.39 0.27 11.92
C ALA A 514 0.02 -0.93 12.82
N CYS A 515 -1.15 -1.54 12.59
CA CYS A 515 -1.62 -2.73 13.31
C CYS A 515 -0.66 -3.92 13.10
N LEU A 516 -0.29 -4.22 11.85
CA LEU A 516 0.62 -5.32 11.54
C LEU A 516 2.03 -5.11 12.12
N ILE A 517 2.56 -3.89 12.04
CA ILE A 517 3.86 -3.57 12.67
C ILE A 517 3.77 -3.73 14.20
N GLN A 518 2.67 -3.29 14.83
CA GLN A 518 2.48 -3.48 16.26
C GLN A 518 2.40 -4.96 16.67
N CYS A 519 1.90 -5.85 15.80
CA CYS A 519 1.97 -7.30 16.01
C CYS A 519 3.43 -7.77 16.19
N SER A 520 4.40 -7.30 15.38
CA SER A 520 5.79 -7.76 15.49
C SER A 520 6.52 -7.26 16.73
N LEU A 521 6.07 -6.14 17.32
CA LEU A 521 6.64 -5.62 18.57
C LEU A 521 6.13 -6.32 19.84
N SER A 522 4.99 -7.02 19.75
CA SER A 522 4.21 -7.45 20.93
C SER A 522 4.28 -8.96 21.23
N ILE A 523 5.21 -9.69 20.61
CA ILE A 523 5.24 -11.16 20.64
C ILE A 523 6.33 -11.69 21.57
N GLU A 524 5.85 -12.36 22.62
CA GLU A 524 6.59 -13.26 23.49
C GLU A 524 5.92 -14.65 23.43
N GLY A 525 6.67 -15.74 23.56
CA GLY A 525 6.12 -17.11 23.52
C GLY A 525 5.90 -17.66 22.09
N ASP A 526 4.80 -18.38 21.86
CA ASP A 526 4.47 -18.98 20.55
C ASP A 526 4.22 -17.91 19.48
N LYS A 527 5.28 -17.64 18.74
CA LYS A 527 5.37 -16.69 17.64
C LYS A 527 4.41 -17.02 16.50
N LYS A 528 4.28 -18.29 16.11
CA LYS A 528 3.49 -18.71 14.93
C LYS A 528 2.01 -18.49 15.17
N SER A 529 1.50 -18.97 16.31
CA SER A 529 0.08 -18.80 16.67
C SER A 529 -0.28 -17.32 16.89
N ARG A 530 0.58 -16.57 17.59
CA ARG A 530 0.35 -15.13 17.83
C ARG A 530 0.41 -14.30 16.57
N PHE A 531 1.37 -14.53 15.66
CA PHE A 531 1.40 -13.81 14.38
C PHE A 531 0.15 -14.09 13.55
N ARG A 532 -0.25 -15.36 13.39
CA ARG A 532 -1.45 -15.71 12.63
C ARG A 532 -2.70 -15.02 13.18
N SER A 533 -2.92 -15.08 14.49
CA SER A 533 -4.06 -14.46 15.16
C SER A 533 -4.05 -12.93 15.04
N CYS A 534 -2.91 -12.28 15.29
CA CYS A 534 -2.79 -10.82 15.22
C CYS A 534 -2.94 -10.31 13.77
N GLN A 535 -2.30 -10.96 12.80
CA GLN A 535 -2.43 -10.65 11.38
C GLN A 535 -3.87 -10.79 10.89
N GLN A 536 -4.55 -11.88 11.28
CA GLN A 536 -5.96 -12.09 10.96
C GLN A 536 -6.82 -10.95 11.53
N SER A 537 -6.63 -10.60 12.81
CA SER A 537 -7.38 -9.51 13.46
C SER A 537 -7.17 -8.15 12.76
N CYS A 538 -5.93 -7.80 12.42
CA CYS A 538 -5.62 -6.58 11.66
C CYS A 538 -6.28 -6.57 10.27
N ASN A 539 -6.23 -7.68 9.53
CA ASN A 539 -6.85 -7.78 8.21
C ASN A 539 -8.39 -7.76 8.29
N GLU A 540 -9.00 -8.41 9.30
CA GLU A 540 -10.44 -8.34 9.55
C GLU A 540 -10.93 -6.93 9.93
N GLN A 541 -10.08 -6.13 10.59
CA GLN A 541 -10.41 -4.77 11.00
C GLN A 541 -10.22 -3.76 9.86
N PHE A 542 -9.09 -3.81 9.17
CA PHE A 542 -8.70 -2.76 8.21
C PHE A 542 -8.87 -3.19 6.75
N MET A 543 -8.51 -4.42 6.41
CA MET A 543 -8.52 -4.99 5.04
C MET A 543 -9.79 -5.82 4.74
N SER A 544 -10.92 -5.44 5.33
CA SER A 544 -12.22 -6.13 5.15
C SER A 544 -13.37 -5.14 5.25
N LEU A 545 -14.38 -5.31 4.40
CA LEU A 545 -15.61 -4.50 4.46
C LEU A 545 -16.62 -5.06 5.48
N ARG A 546 -16.56 -6.37 5.78
CA ARG A 546 -17.53 -7.05 6.65
C ARG A 546 -17.68 -6.39 8.02
N LYS A 547 -16.55 -6.07 8.66
CA LYS A 547 -16.51 -5.46 9.99
C LYS A 547 -16.83 -3.97 9.95
N ALA A 548 -16.46 -3.28 8.87
CA ALA A 548 -16.81 -1.87 8.66
C ALA A 548 -18.33 -1.65 8.63
N SER A 549 -19.07 -2.47 7.88
CA SER A 549 -20.54 -2.42 7.86
C SER A 549 -21.17 -2.66 9.24
N SER A 550 -20.58 -3.56 10.06
CA SER A 550 -21.10 -3.85 11.41
C SER A 550 -20.87 -2.72 12.43
N LEU A 551 -19.87 -1.87 12.23
CA LEU A 551 -19.68 -0.67 13.05
C LEU A 551 -20.82 0.33 12.80
N LEU A 552 -21.30 0.43 11.56
CA LEU A 552 -22.36 1.35 11.15
C LEU A 552 -23.75 0.91 11.66
N THR A 553 -24.08 -0.38 11.57
CA THR A 553 -25.38 -0.89 12.04
C THR A 553 -25.57 -0.73 13.54
N ASN A 554 -24.50 -0.80 14.33
CA ASN A 554 -24.56 -0.62 15.78
C ASN A 554 -24.72 0.85 16.20
N HIS A 555 -24.56 1.81 15.29
CA HIS A 555 -24.78 3.23 15.55
C HIS A 555 -26.18 3.73 15.15
N SER A 556 -26.94 2.99 14.34
CA SER A 556 -28.31 3.37 13.97
C SER A 556 -29.40 2.90 14.95
N VAL A 557 -29.10 1.96 15.86
CA VAL A 557 -30.10 1.34 16.75
C VAL A 557 -30.25 2.08 18.09
N SER A 558 -29.25 2.85 18.53
CA SER A 558 -29.27 3.54 19.83
C SER A 558 -29.99 4.91 19.83
N GLY A 559 -30.79 5.22 18.81
CA GLY A 559 -31.42 6.54 18.60
C GLY A 559 -32.95 6.55 18.57
N GLY A 560 -33.63 5.43 18.84
CA GLY A 560 -35.07 5.27 18.62
C GLY A 560 -35.80 4.51 19.72
N ALA A 561 -35.74 5.00 20.96
CA ALA A 561 -36.52 4.46 22.09
C ALA A 561 -36.76 5.51 23.21
N LEU A 562 -37.28 6.68 22.84
CA LEU A 562 -38.02 7.56 23.76
C LEU A 562 -39.23 8.11 23.00
N GLY A 563 -40.39 7.49 23.25
CA GLY A 563 -41.72 7.86 22.80
C GLY A 563 -42.73 7.29 23.79
#